data_AF-A0A7C0YBU6-F1
#
_entry.id   AF-A0A7C0YBU6-F1
#
_cell.length_a   1.000
_cell.length_b   1.000
_cell.length_c   1.000
_cell.angle_alpha   90.00
_cell.angle_beta   90.00
_cell.angle_gamma   90.00
#
_symmetry.space_group_name_H-M   'P 1'
#
loop_
_entity.id
_entity.type
_entity.pdbx_description
1 polymer ?
#
loop_
_entity_poly.entity_id
_entity_poly.type
_entity_poly.pdbx_seq_one_letter_code
_entity_poly.pdbx_strand_id
1 'polypeptide(L)'
;MNMRKKLFALQVSVFLLFIALWKLVIIIFNFPEFILPSPETVFLEWISELKSGMLLKHTWVTLYETLAGFAIGVLLGLIPGYFVAKSKTAEQTLSPYLVAAQTAPKIALAPLIVIWFGFGVLSKIVIVALIVFFPILVNT
;
A
#
# COMPACT_ATOMS: atom_id res chain seq x y z
N MET A 1 -27.50 -24.51 15.10
CA MET A 1 -26.63 -23.32 15.16
C MET A 1 -26.53 -22.71 13.77
N ASN A 2 -26.98 -21.46 13.57
CA ASN A 2 -27.00 -20.82 12.24
C ASN A 2 -25.60 -20.83 11.61
N MET A 3 -25.50 -21.16 10.32
CA MET A 3 -24.23 -21.28 9.58
C MET A 3 -23.32 -20.05 9.76
N ARG A 4 -23.89 -18.84 9.81
CA ARG A 4 -23.18 -17.59 10.13
C ARG A 4 -22.55 -17.57 11.53
N LYS A 5 -23.25 -18.07 12.56
CA LYS A 5 -22.73 -18.15 13.93
C LYS A 5 -21.58 -19.16 14.04
N LYS A 6 -21.66 -20.28 13.30
CA LYS A 6 -20.59 -21.30 13.23
C LYS A 6 -19.33 -20.74 12.56
N LEU A 7 -19.49 -20.00 11.47
CA LEU A 7 -18.37 -19.35 10.78
C LEU A 7 -17.69 -18.29 11.64
N PHE A 8 -18.47 -17.44 12.31
CA PHE A 8 -17.92 -16.44 13.23
C PHE A 8 -17.15 -17.08 14.40
N ALA A 9 -17.72 -18.11 15.03
CA ALA A 9 -17.04 -18.85 16.09
C ALA A 9 -15.71 -19.44 15.59
N LEU A 10 -15.70 -20.05 14.40
CA LEU A 10 -14.50 -20.59 13.78
C LEU A 10 -13.44 -19.49 13.54
N GLN A 11 -13.83 -18.33 13.01
CA GLN A 11 -12.93 -17.20 12.78
C GLN A 11 -12.27 -16.72 14.07
N VAL A 12 -13.06 -16.53 15.13
CA VAL A 12 -12.53 -16.14 16.45
C VAL A 12 -11.61 -17.22 17.01
N SER A 13 -11.97 -18.51 16.89
CA SER A 13 -11.12 -19.61 17.36
C SER A 13 -9.77 -19.65 16.62
N VAL A 14 -9.77 -19.48 15.30
CA VAL A 14 -8.52 -19.44 14.50
C VAL A 14 -7.66 -18.25 14.91
N PHE A 15 -8.25 -17.08 15.12
CA PHE A 15 -7.52 -15.90 15.57
C PHE A 15 -6.91 -16.10 16.97
N LEU A 16 -7.67 -16.64 17.93
CA LEU A 16 -7.16 -16.93 19.27
C LEU A 16 -6.05 -17.99 19.23
N LEU A 17 -6.19 -19.01 18.38
CA LEU A 17 -5.15 -20.02 18.18
C LEU A 17 -3.87 -19.38 17.64
N PHE A 18 -3.97 -18.46 16.68
CA PHE A 18 -2.83 -17.71 16.15
C PHE A 18 -2.11 -16.92 17.25
N ILE A 19 -2.85 -16.16 18.08
CA ILE A 19 -2.28 -15.39 19.19
C ILE A 19 -1.61 -16.32 20.22
N ALA A 20 -2.24 -17.45 20.54
CA ALA A 20 -1.69 -18.44 21.46
C ALA A 20 -0.39 -19.05 20.92
N LEU A 21 -0.34 -19.40 19.63
CA LEU A 21 0.86 -19.92 18.98
C LEU A 21 1.98 -18.88 18.94
N TRP A 22 1.67 -17.61 18.63
CA TRP A 22 2.66 -16.53 18.67
C TRP A 22 3.27 -16.37 20.06
N LYS A 23 2.44 -16.33 21.12
CA LYS A 23 2.93 -16.28 22.50
C LYS A 23 3.77 -17.50 22.86
N LEU A 24 3.33 -18.69 22.47
CA LEU A 24 4.02 -19.95 22.73
C LEU A 24 5.41 -19.98 22.07
N VAL A 25 5.53 -19.52 20.82
CA VAL A 25 6.83 -19.39 20.13
C VAL A 25 7.79 -18.52 20.93
N ILE A 26 7.33 -17.37 21.43
CA ILE A 26 8.18 -16.49 22.23
C ILE A 26 8.61 -17.15 23.54
N ILE A 27 7.70 -17.86 24.22
CA ILE A 27 8.00 -18.55 25.47
C ILE A 27 9.02 -19.69 25.25
N ILE A 28 8.83 -20.51 24.21
CA ILE A 28 9.70 -21.67 23.94
C ILE A 28 11.09 -21.22 23.52
N PHE A 29 11.18 -20.24 22.61
CA PHE A 29 12.45 -19.83 22.02
C PHE A 29 13.11 -18.66 22.76
N ASN A 30 12.43 -18.07 23.74
CA ASN A 30 12.88 -16.93 24.54
C ASN A 30 13.44 -15.79 23.69
N PHE A 31 12.69 -15.40 22.65
CA PHE A 31 13.12 -14.36 21.72
C PHE A 31 13.28 -13.01 22.43
N PRO A 32 14.33 -12.23 22.12
CA PRO A 32 14.42 -10.85 22.56
C PRO A 32 13.25 -10.01 22.04
N GLU A 33 12.72 -9.10 22.88
CA GLU A 33 11.54 -8.28 22.54
C GLU A 33 11.73 -7.40 21.30
N PHE A 34 12.96 -6.98 21.00
CA PHE A 34 13.25 -6.18 19.80
C PHE A 34 13.21 -7.00 18.49
N ILE A 35 13.26 -8.34 18.58
CA ILE A 35 13.14 -9.25 17.42
C ILE A 35 11.69 -9.67 17.26
N LEU A 36 11.08 -10.17 18.34
CA LEU A 36 9.72 -10.66 18.34
C LEU A 36 9.02 -10.30 19.66
N PRO A 37 8.41 -9.12 19.74
CA PRO A 37 7.68 -8.70 20.93
C PRO A 37 6.45 -9.59 21.15
N SER A 38 6.01 -9.71 22.41
CA SER A 38 4.84 -10.51 22.74
C SER A 38 3.54 -9.84 22.30
N PRO A 39 2.46 -10.62 22.06
CA PRO A 39 1.16 -10.06 21.69
C PRO A 39 0.67 -8.97 22.65
N GLU A 40 0.94 -9.12 23.96
CA GLU A 40 0.53 -8.13 24.95
C GLU A 40 1.33 -6.84 24.83
N THR A 41 2.65 -6.93 24.64
CA THR A 41 3.52 -5.76 24.43
C THR A 41 3.11 -5.00 23.17
N VAL A 42 2.84 -5.71 22.06
CA VAL A 42 2.36 -5.07 20.82
C VAL A 42 1.01 -4.38 21.03
N PHE A 43 0.09 -4.99 21.77
CA PHE A 43 -1.21 -4.39 22.06
C PHE A 43 -1.09 -3.14 22.94
N LEU A 44 -0.24 -3.17 23.97
CA LEU A 44 0.03 -2.02 24.83
C LEU A 44 0.68 -0.87 24.05
N GLU A 45 1.66 -1.19 23.20
CA GLU A 45 2.33 -0.20 22.36
C GLU A 45 1.36 0.43 21.35
N TRP A 46 0.47 -0.37 20.76
CA TRP A 46 -0.58 0.13 19.87
C TRP A 46 -1.50 1.13 20.58
N ILE A 47 -1.93 0.86 21.82
CA ILE A 47 -2.72 1.81 22.61
C ILE A 47 -1.90 3.07 22.93
N SER A 48 -0.63 2.90 23.29
CA SER A 48 0.30 4.00 23.59
C SER A 48 0.43 4.95 22.40
N GLU A 49 0.68 4.40 21.21
CA GLU A 49 0.85 5.14 19.95
C GLU A 49 -0.45 5.77 19.42
N LEU A 50 -1.58 5.14 19.71
CA LEU A 50 -2.89 5.76 19.45
C LEU A 50 -3.12 6.97 20.35
N LYS A 51 -2.80 6.87 21.64
CA LYS A 51 -2.95 7.98 22.60
C LYS A 51 -1.95 9.10 22.37
N SER A 52 -0.73 8.78 21.95
CA SER A 52 0.30 9.77 21.59
C SER A 52 -0.10 10.61 20.37
N GLY A 53 -1.03 10.10 19.55
CA GLY A 53 -1.46 10.71 18.29
C GLY A 53 -0.46 10.52 17.16
N MET A 54 0.69 9.88 17.41
CA MET A 54 1.73 9.66 16.41
C MET A 54 1.27 8.68 15.33
N LEU A 55 0.55 7.61 15.70
CA LEU A 55 -0.03 6.69 14.73
C LEU A 55 -1.00 7.41 13.77
N LEU A 56 -1.87 8.27 14.32
CA LEU A 56 -2.82 9.06 13.53
C LEU A 56 -2.11 10.06 12.62
N LYS A 57 -1.06 10.72 13.12
CA LYS A 57 -0.25 11.66 12.34
C LYS A 57 0.42 10.97 11.14
N HIS A 58 1.07 9.83 11.34
CA HIS A 58 1.71 9.09 10.24
C HIS A 58 0.68 8.53 9.26
N THR A 59 -0.44 8.01 9.77
CA THR A 59 -1.57 7.56 8.93
C THR A 59 -2.07 8.69 8.04
N TRP A 60 -2.24 9.90 8.59
CA TRP A 60 -2.70 11.06 7.83
C TRP A 60 -1.71 11.49 6.76
N VAL A 61 -0.40 11.50 7.06
CA VAL A 61 0.64 11.83 6.07
C VAL A 61 0.61 10.84 4.90
N THR A 62 0.59 9.53 5.18
CA THR A 62 0.52 8.51 4.13
C THR A 62 -0.78 8.60 3.34
N LEU A 63 -1.91 8.86 4.00
CA LEU A 63 -3.19 9.04 3.34
C LEU A 63 -3.17 10.24 2.39
N TYR A 64 -2.64 11.38 2.84
CA TYR A 64 -2.48 12.58 2.03
C TYR A 64 -1.59 12.33 0.81
N GLU A 65 -0.41 11.75 1.01
CA GLU A 65 0.52 11.41 -0.07
C GLU A 65 -0.13 10.49 -1.10
N THR A 66 -0.87 9.49 -0.62
CA THR A 66 -1.57 8.51 -1.47
C THR A 66 -2.70 9.16 -2.25
N LEU A 67 -3.56 9.95 -1.61
CA LEU A 67 -4.71 10.59 -2.26
C LEU A 67 -4.27 11.66 -3.26
N ALA A 68 -3.27 12.48 -2.90
CA ALA A 68 -2.74 13.50 -3.80
C ALA A 68 -2.08 12.86 -5.02
N GLY A 69 -1.22 11.85 -4.81
CA GLY A 69 -0.60 11.11 -5.90
C GLY A 69 -1.61 10.37 -6.77
N PHE A 70 -2.63 9.76 -6.17
CA PHE A 70 -3.71 9.10 -6.89
C PHE A 70 -4.49 10.08 -7.77
N ALA A 71 -4.93 11.22 -7.23
CA ALA A 71 -5.67 12.22 -7.99
C ALA A 71 -4.86 12.72 -9.19
N ILE A 72 -3.57 13.03 -8.99
CA ILE A 72 -2.67 13.46 -10.06
C ILE A 72 -2.48 12.34 -11.09
N GLY A 73 -2.20 11.12 -10.65
CA GLY A 73 -2.00 9.97 -11.52
C GLY A 73 -3.23 9.62 -12.36
N VAL A 74 -4.43 9.68 -11.77
CA VAL A 74 -5.70 9.47 -12.48
C VAL A 74 -5.89 10.56 -13.53
N LEU A 75 -5.73 11.82 -13.18
CA LEU A 75 -5.90 12.92 -14.14
C LEU A 75 -4.91 12.80 -15.31
N LEU A 76 -3.64 12.52 -14.98
CA LEU A 76 -2.60 12.35 -15.99
C LEU A 76 -2.79 11.10 -16.82
N GLY A 77 -3.39 10.02 -16.31
CA GLY A 77 -3.65 8.80 -17.07
C GLY A 77 -4.92 8.89 -17.92
N LEU A 78 -6.02 9.37 -17.32
CA LEU A 78 -7.34 9.37 -17.91
C LEU A 78 -7.45 10.31 -19.11
N ILE A 79 -6.87 11.51 -19.00
CA ILE A 79 -6.93 12.51 -20.08
C ILE A 79 -6.27 11.96 -21.37
N PRO A 80 -4.98 11.61 -21.39
CA PRO A 80 -4.36 11.03 -22.58
C PRO A 80 -4.92 9.65 -22.94
N GLY A 81 -5.30 8.81 -21.96
CA GLY A 81 -5.88 7.49 -22.22
C GLY A 81 -7.15 7.59 -23.07
N TYR A 82 -8.05 8.50 -22.69
CA TYR A 82 -9.25 8.80 -23.46
C TYR A 82 -8.95 9.22 -24.92
N PHE A 83 -7.92 10.06 -25.14
CA PHE A 83 -7.55 10.47 -26.49
C PHE A 83 -6.92 9.33 -27.31
N VAL A 84 -6.14 8.45 -26.67
CA VAL A 84 -5.56 7.27 -27.31
C VAL A 84 -6.68 6.29 -27.72
N ALA A 85 -7.60 5.97 -26.80
CA ALA A 85 -8.73 5.07 -27.04
C ALA A 85 -9.70 5.58 -28.11
N LYS A 86 -9.82 6.90 -28.28
CA LYS A 86 -10.68 7.50 -29.31
C LYS A 86 -10.19 7.25 -30.75
N SER A 87 -8.90 6.95 -30.94
CA SER A 87 -8.29 6.78 -32.27
C SER A 87 -7.68 5.39 -32.42
N LYS A 88 -8.28 4.57 -33.29
CA LYS A 88 -7.79 3.21 -33.59
C LYS A 88 -6.31 3.19 -34.00
N THR A 89 -5.85 4.20 -34.74
CA THR A 89 -4.43 4.32 -35.12
C THR A 89 -3.54 4.65 -33.92
N ALA A 90 -3.97 5.56 -33.05
CA ALA A 90 -3.20 5.94 -31.86
C ALA A 90 -3.12 4.77 -30.87
N GLU A 91 -4.24 4.09 -30.63
CA GLU A 91 -4.32 2.89 -29.81
C GLU A 91 -3.38 1.80 -30.34
N GLN A 92 -3.48 1.42 -31.62
CA GLN A 92 -2.64 0.36 -32.19
C GLN A 92 -1.15 0.72 -32.21
N THR A 93 -0.81 2.01 -32.34
CA THR A 93 0.58 2.47 -32.39
C THR A 93 1.20 2.62 -31.01
N LEU A 94 0.46 3.18 -30.03
CA LEU A 94 0.99 3.53 -28.72
C LEU A 94 0.87 2.40 -27.70
N SER A 95 -0.19 1.59 -27.76
CA SER A 95 -0.44 0.53 -26.77
C SER A 95 0.76 -0.39 -26.51
N PRO A 96 1.54 -0.87 -27.51
CA PRO A 96 2.72 -1.68 -27.25
C PRO A 96 3.77 -0.98 -26.38
N TYR A 97 4.01 0.32 -26.62
CA TYR A 97 4.97 1.12 -25.84
C TYR A 97 4.44 1.43 -24.44
N LEU A 98 3.13 1.70 -24.31
CA LEU A 98 2.50 1.97 -23.01
C LEU A 98 2.53 0.74 -22.10
N VAL A 99 2.21 -0.43 -22.64
CA VAL A 99 2.29 -1.71 -21.92
C VAL A 99 3.74 -2.02 -21.55
N ALA A 100 4.69 -1.82 -22.46
CA ALA A 100 6.12 -2.02 -22.17
C ALA A 100 6.63 -1.05 -21.08
N ALA A 101 6.24 0.22 -21.09
CA ALA A 101 6.60 1.16 -20.04
C ALA A 101 6.03 0.74 -18.67
N GLN A 102 4.86 0.10 -18.66
CA GLN A 102 4.26 -0.43 -17.44
C GLN A 102 5.06 -1.62 -16.86
N THR A 103 5.93 -2.31 -17.59
CA THR A 103 6.73 -3.40 -17.01
C THR A 103 7.91 -2.90 -16.18
N ALA A 104 8.25 -1.61 -16.25
CA ALA A 104 9.37 -1.06 -15.50
C ALA A 104 9.19 -1.27 -13.98
N PRO A 105 10.25 -1.70 -13.25
CA PRO A 105 10.19 -1.91 -11.82
C PRO A 105 10.12 -0.56 -11.10
N LYS A 106 8.95 -0.20 -10.55
CA LYS A 106 8.76 1.09 -9.86
C LYS A 106 9.66 1.25 -8.64
N ILE A 107 9.99 0.13 -7.98
CA ILE A 107 10.94 0.09 -6.86
C ILE A 107 12.32 0.64 -7.28
N ALA A 108 12.75 0.40 -8.52
CA ALA A 108 14.03 0.90 -9.01
C ALA A 108 14.02 2.41 -9.33
N LEU A 109 12.83 2.98 -9.58
CA LEU A 109 12.66 4.41 -9.85
C LEU A 109 12.61 5.25 -8.57
N ALA A 110 12.20 4.66 -7.44
CA ALA A 110 12.05 5.38 -6.18
C ALA A 110 13.34 6.12 -5.74
N PRO A 111 14.55 5.52 -5.79
CA PRO A 111 15.78 6.25 -5.47
C PRO A 111 16.05 7.44 -6.39
N LEU A 112 15.80 7.30 -7.71
CA LEU A 112 15.99 8.40 -8.67
C LEU A 112 15.04 9.56 -8.39
N ILE A 113 13.77 9.25 -8.09
CA ILE A 113 12.77 10.26 -7.75
C ILE A 113 13.15 10.98 -6.46
N VAL A 114 13.68 10.26 -5.47
CA VAL A 114 14.20 10.87 -4.23
C VAL A 114 15.43 11.75 -4.50
N ILE A 115 16.31 11.38 -5.42
CA ILE A 115 17.46 12.23 -5.82
C ILE A 115 16.98 13.52 -6.50
N TRP A 116 15.97 13.43 -7.37
CA TRP A 116 15.46 14.60 -8.11
C TRP A 116 14.59 15.54 -7.27
N PHE A 117 13.71 14.98 -6.44
CA PHE A 117 12.70 15.74 -5.69
C PHE A 117 13.01 15.86 -4.19
N GLY A 118 14.09 15.22 -3.72
CA GLY A 118 14.51 15.19 -2.33
C GLY A 118 13.70 14.22 -1.46
N PHE A 119 14.10 14.11 -0.20
CA PHE A 119 13.32 13.40 0.81
C PHE A 119 12.15 14.26 1.27
N GLY A 120 10.93 13.83 0.99
CA GLY A 120 9.73 14.48 1.53
C GLY A 120 8.47 14.08 0.80
N VAL A 121 7.38 14.76 1.14
CA VAL A 121 6.02 14.47 0.63
C VAL A 121 5.96 14.46 -0.89
N LEU A 122 6.63 15.40 -1.56
CA LEU A 122 6.62 15.51 -3.03
C LEU A 122 7.14 14.23 -3.71
N SER A 123 8.27 13.68 -3.26
CA SER A 123 8.82 12.43 -3.83
C SER A 123 7.83 11.26 -3.74
N LYS A 124 7.05 11.17 -2.65
CA LYS A 124 6.09 10.07 -2.43
C LYS A 124 4.87 10.26 -3.33
N ILE A 125 4.37 11.50 -3.44
CA ILE A 125 3.28 11.86 -4.36
C ILE A 125 3.64 11.51 -5.80
N VAL A 126 4.86 11.85 -6.26
CA VAL A 126 5.32 11.52 -7.63
C VAL A 126 5.40 10.01 -7.85
N ILE A 127 5.92 9.25 -6.89
CA ILE A 127 5.96 7.77 -6.98
C ILE A 127 4.55 7.20 -7.11
N VAL A 128 3.61 7.64 -6.25
CA VAL A 128 2.22 7.18 -6.30
C VAL A 128 1.57 7.56 -7.64
N ALA A 129 1.77 8.79 -8.11
CA ALA A 129 1.23 9.25 -9.38
C ALA A 129 1.75 8.40 -10.56
N LEU A 130 3.03 8.04 -10.58
CA LEU A 130 3.60 7.16 -11.61
C LEU A 130 3.05 5.74 -11.55
N ILE A 131 2.83 5.21 -10.34
CA ILE A 131 2.23 3.88 -10.15
C ILE A 131 0.80 3.86 -10.70
N VAL A 132 0.03 4.93 -10.49
CA VAL A 132 -1.38 5.05 -10.91
C VAL A 132 -1.52 5.43 -12.39
N PHE A 133 -0.63 6.26 -12.91
CA PHE A 133 -0.68 6.80 -14.27
C PHE A 133 -0.79 5.71 -15.35
N PHE A 134 0.13 4.73 -15.38
CA PHE A 134 0.17 3.74 -16.46
C PHE A 134 -1.03 2.79 -16.47
N PRO A 135 -1.47 2.20 -15.33
CA PRO A 135 -2.68 1.38 -15.31
C PRO A 135 -3.93 2.15 -15.72
N ILE A 136 -4.08 3.41 -15.32
CA ILE A 136 -5.24 4.22 -15.73
C ILE A 136 -5.16 4.53 -17.23
N LEU A 137 -4.00 4.96 -17.73
CA LEU A 137 -3.79 5.27 -19.15
C LEU A 137 -4.12 4.10 -20.07
N VAL A 138 -3.73 2.87 -19.70
CA VAL A 138 -3.91 1.68 -20.53
C VAL A 138 -5.33 1.10 -20.45
N ASN A 139 -6.06 1.35 -19.36
CA ASN A 139 -7.40 0.80 -19.13
C ASN A 139 -8.54 1.83 -19.31
N THR A 140 -8.24 3.03 -19.82
CA THR A 140 -9.23 4.06 -20.19
C THR A 140 -9.54 3.95 -21.67
#